data_AF-A0AB33K7E9-F1
#
_entry.id   AF-A0AB33K7E9-F1
#
_cell.length_a   1.000
_cell.length_b   1.000
_cell.length_c   1.000
_cell.angle_alpha   90.00
_cell.angle_beta   90.00
_cell.angle_gamma   90.00
#
_symmetry.space_group_name_H-M   'P 1'
#
loop_
_entity.id
_entity.type
_entity.pdbx_description
1 polymer ?
#
loop_
_entity_poly.entity_id
_entity_poly.type
_entity_poly.pdbx_seq_one_letter_code
_entity_poly.pdbx_strand_id
1 'polypeptide(L)'
;MAARRYWFVLVLFGVSLALSVPLYRLPGTRCGRAADGVCAVPTRATGGILGTEALARPGWLACYWAVALLLALWLMARRYRRAGRLRRALPALAVMVLLGGAAAALTVTHWRGFRSPSAALGSAQLLIFNGATPLLVSAAALVLLAAAERSSWLLLFAFGYAALAYALATYDASHLLELVRLPVDGFADRWGVRQGLAPAIPAGLLLVAGAVAALAGRSPRTAGRHARGAVPARAGR
;
A
#
# COMPACT_ATOMS: atom_id res chain seq x y z
N MET A 1 22.34 -2.22 9.07
CA MET A 1 21.45 -2.40 10.25
C MET A 1 20.09 -1.70 10.14
N ALA A 2 19.95 -0.59 9.41
CA ALA A 2 18.66 0.11 9.23
C ALA A 2 17.61 -0.73 8.44
N ALA A 3 18.02 -1.46 7.40
CA ALA A 3 17.15 -2.32 6.58
C ALA A 3 16.33 -3.35 7.39
N ARG A 4 16.95 -3.93 8.42
CA ARG A 4 16.32 -4.93 9.30
C ARG A 4 15.22 -4.34 10.21
N ARG A 5 15.02 -3.02 10.22
CA ARG A 5 14.04 -2.35 11.10
C ARG A 5 12.72 -2.06 10.38
N TYR A 6 12.76 -1.63 9.13
CA TYR A 6 11.56 -1.24 8.39
C TYR A 6 10.95 -2.35 7.52
N TRP A 7 11.65 -3.49 7.29
CA TRP A 7 11.07 -4.62 6.53
C TRP A 7 9.71 -5.06 7.07
N PHE A 8 9.55 -5.07 8.40
CA PHE A 8 8.30 -5.46 9.05
C PHE A 8 7.14 -4.54 8.65
N VAL A 9 7.38 -3.23 8.62
CA VAL A 9 6.35 -2.24 8.27
C VAL A 9 5.99 -2.34 6.79
N LEU A 10 6.99 -2.54 5.92
CA LEU A 10 6.78 -2.76 4.49
C LEU A 10 5.95 -4.01 4.24
N VAL A 11 6.31 -5.14 4.86
CA VAL A 11 5.55 -6.40 4.73
C VAL A 11 4.15 -6.25 5.32
N LEU A 12 3.99 -5.62 6.48
CA LEU A 12 2.70 -5.43 7.11
C LEU A 12 1.73 -4.63 6.21
N PHE A 13 2.17 -3.52 5.64
CA PHE A 13 1.35 -2.74 4.72
C PHE A 13 1.12 -3.48 3.39
N GLY A 14 2.15 -4.14 2.86
CA GLY A 14 2.04 -4.94 1.63
C GLY A 14 1.04 -6.10 1.75
N VAL A 15 1.09 -6.87 2.83
CA VAL A 15 0.13 -7.95 3.11
C VAL A 15 -1.27 -7.39 3.30
N SER A 16 -1.42 -6.29 4.03
CA SER A 16 -2.73 -5.65 4.25
C SER A 16 -3.36 -5.19 2.93
N LEU A 17 -2.57 -4.64 2.00
CA LEU A 17 -3.05 -4.27 0.67
C LEU A 17 -3.34 -5.51 -0.18
N ALA A 18 -2.47 -6.51 -0.19
CA ALA A 18 -2.67 -7.74 -0.96
C ALA A 18 -3.96 -8.48 -0.56
N LEU A 19 -4.22 -8.61 0.74
CA LEU A 19 -5.44 -9.23 1.28
C LEU A 19 -6.70 -8.41 0.99
N SER A 20 -6.57 -7.12 0.69
CA SER A 20 -7.70 -6.27 0.30
C SER A 20 -8.12 -6.48 -1.15
N VAL A 21 -7.21 -6.92 -2.04
CA VAL A 21 -7.45 -7.03 -3.50
C VAL A 21 -8.74 -7.79 -3.85
N PRO A 22 -9.08 -8.94 -3.22
CA PRO A 22 -10.33 -9.64 -3.54
C PRO A 22 -11.60 -8.81 -3.27
N LEU A 23 -11.53 -7.87 -2.33
CA LEU A 23 -12.65 -7.01 -1.93
C LEU A 23 -12.89 -5.86 -2.92
N TYR A 24 -11.95 -5.61 -3.85
CA TYR A 24 -12.09 -4.62 -4.92
C TYR A 24 -12.75 -5.17 -6.19
N ARG A 25 -13.11 -6.46 -6.23
CA ARG A 25 -13.85 -7.04 -7.37
C ARG A 25 -15.31 -6.55 -7.38
N LEU A 26 -15.80 -6.05 -8.51
CA LEU A 26 -17.22 -5.68 -8.67
C LEU A 26 -18.15 -6.89 -8.73
N PRO A 27 -19.42 -6.73 -8.32
CA PRO A 27 -20.46 -7.69 -8.61
C PRO A 27 -21.18 -7.28 -9.90
N GLY A 28 -21.37 -8.22 -10.80
CA GLY A 28 -22.25 -8.02 -11.94
C GLY A 28 -21.47 -7.81 -13.23
N THR A 29 -21.33 -8.91 -13.94
CA THR A 29 -21.35 -8.90 -15.39
C THR A 29 -22.69 -8.33 -15.86
N ARG A 30 -22.70 -7.17 -16.53
CA ARG A 30 -23.81 -6.78 -17.39
C ARG A 30 -23.48 -7.26 -18.80
N CYS A 31 -24.31 -8.15 -19.32
CA CYS A 31 -24.19 -8.60 -20.70
C CYS A 31 -24.90 -7.58 -21.58
N GLY A 32 -24.17 -6.98 -22.52
CA GLY A 32 -24.75 -6.06 -23.50
C GLY A 32 -25.69 -6.80 -24.45
N ARG A 33 -26.71 -6.13 -24.99
CA ARG A 33 -27.62 -6.66 -26.03
C ARG A 33 -26.96 -6.83 -27.41
N ALA A 34 -25.64 -6.66 -27.53
CA ALA A 34 -24.93 -6.85 -28.78
C ALA A 34 -24.84 -8.35 -29.12
N ALA A 35 -24.82 -8.67 -30.42
CA ALA A 35 -24.95 -10.02 -31.00
C ALA A 35 -23.95 -11.06 -30.46
N ASP A 36 -22.88 -10.64 -29.77
CA ASP A 36 -21.80 -11.50 -29.28
C ASP A 36 -21.95 -11.97 -27.82
N GLY A 37 -23.02 -11.56 -27.11
CA GLY A 37 -23.33 -12.05 -25.76
C GLY A 37 -22.26 -11.75 -24.70
N VAL A 38 -21.36 -10.79 -24.95
CA VAL A 38 -20.23 -10.51 -24.07
C VAL A 38 -20.70 -9.84 -22.76
N CYS A 39 -20.48 -10.57 -21.67
CA CYS A 39 -20.74 -10.15 -20.30
C CYS A 39 -19.55 -9.36 -19.75
N ALA A 40 -19.77 -8.08 -19.41
CA ALA A 40 -18.72 -7.19 -18.94
C ALA A 40 -19.17 -6.34 -17.74
N VAL A 41 -18.21 -5.92 -16.92
CA VAL A 41 -18.49 -5.03 -15.79
C VAL A 41 -18.59 -3.59 -16.32
N PRO A 42 -19.73 -2.88 -16.15
CA PRO A 42 -19.88 -1.51 -16.65
C PRO A 42 -18.94 -0.56 -15.89
N THR A 43 -17.93 -0.02 -16.57
CA THR A 43 -17.01 0.97 -16.02
C THR A 43 -17.68 2.35 -16.00
N ARG A 44 -18.33 2.70 -14.88
CA ARG A 44 -18.81 4.07 -14.62
C ARG A 44 -17.79 4.98 -13.92
N ALA A 45 -16.63 4.45 -13.56
CA ALA A 45 -15.58 5.23 -12.91
C ALA A 45 -14.61 5.80 -13.96
N THR A 46 -14.62 7.12 -14.11
CA THR A 46 -13.66 7.89 -14.94
C THR A 46 -12.29 8.07 -14.26
N GLY A 47 -12.03 7.41 -13.12
CA GLY A 47 -10.80 7.53 -12.33
C GLY A 47 -10.30 6.19 -11.76
N GLY A 48 -8.98 6.11 -11.52
CA GLY A 48 -8.18 4.88 -11.37
C GLY A 48 -8.45 3.95 -10.19
N ILE A 49 -9.27 4.34 -9.21
CA ILE A 49 -9.76 3.42 -8.18
C ILE A 49 -11.23 3.73 -7.92
N LEU A 50 -12.06 2.67 -7.83
CA LEU A 50 -13.52 2.79 -7.75
C LEU A 50 -13.97 3.64 -6.56
N GLY A 51 -14.88 4.57 -6.82
CA GLY A 51 -15.69 5.19 -5.78
C GLY A 51 -16.48 4.13 -5.00
N THR A 52 -16.80 4.40 -3.73
CA THR A 52 -17.59 3.52 -2.84
C THR A 52 -18.89 3.00 -3.47
N GLU A 53 -19.51 3.78 -4.37
CA GLU A 53 -20.73 3.43 -5.10
C GLU A 53 -20.54 2.36 -6.19
N ALA A 54 -19.29 2.12 -6.60
CA ALA A 54 -18.94 1.16 -7.62
C ALA A 54 -18.31 -0.13 -7.04
N LEU A 55 -18.21 -0.27 -5.72
CA LEU A 55 -17.71 -1.49 -5.08
C LEU A 55 -18.84 -2.51 -4.82
N ALA A 56 -18.50 -3.81 -4.84
CA ALA A 56 -19.49 -4.85 -4.58
C ALA A 56 -20.06 -4.84 -3.17
N ARG A 57 -19.15 -4.55 -2.23
CA ARG A 57 -19.38 -4.67 -0.80
C ARG A 57 -18.61 -3.55 -0.11
N PRO A 58 -18.99 -2.28 -0.32
CA PRO A 58 -18.28 -1.14 0.26
C PRO A 58 -18.17 -1.24 1.79
N GLY A 59 -19.21 -1.77 2.45
CA GLY A 59 -19.20 -2.02 3.90
C GLY A 59 -18.15 -3.05 4.34
N TRP A 60 -17.93 -4.13 3.57
CA TRP A 60 -16.92 -5.15 3.90
C TRP A 60 -15.50 -4.61 3.76
N LEU A 61 -15.26 -3.81 2.71
CA LEU A 61 -13.97 -3.15 2.53
C LEU A 61 -13.70 -2.14 3.65
N ALA A 62 -14.70 -1.38 4.08
CA ALA A 62 -14.59 -0.46 5.21
C ALA A 62 -14.29 -1.19 6.53
N CYS A 63 -15.03 -2.27 6.84
CA CYS A 63 -14.78 -3.11 8.02
C CYS A 63 -13.38 -3.74 7.98
N TYR A 64 -12.96 -4.25 6.81
CA TYR A 64 -11.63 -4.81 6.61
C TYR A 64 -10.54 -3.77 6.93
N TRP A 65 -10.63 -2.57 6.37
CA TRP A 65 -9.62 -1.53 6.61
C TRP A 65 -9.62 -1.02 8.04
N ALA A 66 -10.77 -0.92 8.69
CA ALA A 66 -10.83 -0.57 10.11
C ALA A 66 -10.06 -1.59 10.97
N VAL A 67 -10.31 -2.88 10.75
CA VAL A 67 -9.61 -3.96 11.47
C VAL A 67 -8.12 -4.00 11.12
N ALA A 68 -7.78 -3.90 9.83
CA ALA A 68 -6.40 -3.93 9.34
C ALA A 68 -5.58 -2.75 9.88
N LEU A 69 -6.15 -1.54 9.91
CA LEU A 69 -5.48 -0.35 10.48
C LEU A 69 -5.23 -0.50 11.98
N LEU A 70 -6.24 -0.95 12.75
CA LEU A 70 -6.08 -1.19 14.18
C LEU A 70 -5.02 -2.26 14.47
N LEU A 71 -5.04 -3.36 13.71
CA LEU A 71 -4.05 -4.42 13.82
C LEU A 71 -2.65 -3.91 13.45
N ALA A 72 -2.53 -3.12 12.38
CA ALA A 72 -1.25 -2.56 11.96
C ALA A 72 -0.69 -1.57 12.99
N LEU A 73 -1.52 -0.69 13.54
CA LEU A 73 -1.19 0.21 14.65
C LEU A 73 -0.66 -0.58 15.85
N TRP A 74 -1.40 -1.60 16.29
CA TRP A 74 -1.02 -2.42 17.43
C TRP A 74 0.28 -3.18 17.20
N LEU A 75 0.43 -3.83 16.04
CA LEU A 75 1.62 -4.59 15.69
C LEU A 75 2.86 -3.69 15.58
N MET A 76 2.74 -2.53 14.94
CA MET A 76 3.82 -1.54 14.82
C MET A 76 4.20 -0.98 16.20
N ALA A 77 3.22 -0.56 17.01
CA ALA A 77 3.46 -0.08 18.37
C ALA A 77 4.13 -1.16 19.24
N ARG A 78 3.65 -2.40 19.21
CA ARG A 78 4.22 -3.54 19.96
C ARG A 78 5.67 -3.80 19.53
N ARG A 79 5.95 -3.79 18.22
CA ARG A 79 7.28 -4.03 17.67
C ARG A 79 8.28 -2.94 18.07
N TYR A 80 7.88 -1.67 17.98
CA TYR A 80 8.72 -0.52 18.34
C TYR A 80 8.89 -0.36 19.85
N ARG A 81 7.86 -0.71 20.65
CA ARG A 81 7.95 -0.77 22.11
C ARG A 81 8.94 -1.83 22.56
N ARG A 82 8.89 -3.05 22.00
CA ARG A 82 9.87 -4.12 22.28
C ARG A 82 11.30 -3.73 21.90
N ALA A 83 11.48 -2.80 20.97
CA ALA A 83 12.78 -2.28 20.57
C ALA A 83 13.22 -1.03 21.35
N GLY A 84 12.44 -0.58 22.36
CA GLY A 84 12.73 0.63 23.15
C GLY A 84 12.65 1.95 22.36
N ARG A 85 11.90 1.97 21.25
CA ARG A 85 11.93 3.07 20.26
C ARG A 85 10.55 3.61 19.90
N LEU A 86 9.55 3.41 20.76
CA LEU A 86 8.17 3.82 20.50
C LEU A 86 8.07 5.30 20.10
N ARG A 87 8.85 6.18 20.75
CA ARG A 87 8.88 7.63 20.43
C ARG A 87 9.16 7.94 18.97
N ARG A 88 9.95 7.11 18.26
CA ARG A 88 10.24 7.29 16.83
C ARG A 88 9.10 6.87 15.92
N ALA A 89 8.26 5.93 16.36
CA ALA A 89 7.10 5.48 15.60
C ALA A 89 5.87 6.37 15.84
N LEU A 90 5.84 7.18 16.92
CA LEU A 90 4.69 8.02 17.27
C LEU A 90 4.18 8.89 16.12
N PRO A 91 5.02 9.59 15.33
CA PRO A 91 4.53 10.39 14.20
C PRO A 91 3.79 9.54 13.16
N ALA A 92 4.36 8.38 12.81
CA ALA A 92 3.73 7.45 11.86
C ALA A 92 2.42 6.88 12.40
N LEU A 93 2.39 6.47 13.68
CA LEU A 93 1.17 5.97 14.34
C LEU A 93 0.08 7.06 14.41
N ALA A 94 0.46 8.29 14.75
CA ALA A 94 -0.47 9.42 14.79
C ALA A 94 -1.07 9.69 13.42
N VAL A 95 -0.27 9.68 12.35
CA VAL A 95 -0.79 9.86 10.99
C VAL A 95 -1.74 8.73 10.57
N MET A 96 -1.46 7.49 10.96
CA MET A 96 -2.37 6.37 10.68
C MET A 96 -3.73 6.56 11.34
N VAL A 97 -3.75 7.03 12.59
CA VAL A 97 -5.00 7.34 13.32
C VAL A 97 -5.70 8.54 12.71
N LEU A 98 -4.99 9.64 12.44
CA LEU A 98 -5.58 10.87 11.94
C LEU A 98 -6.13 10.71 10.52
N LEU A 99 -5.35 10.15 9.58
CA LEU A 99 -5.80 9.94 8.21
C LEU A 99 -6.85 8.83 8.13
N GLY A 100 -6.68 7.74 8.88
CA GLY A 100 -7.68 6.67 8.93
C GLY A 100 -9.00 7.13 9.54
N GLY A 101 -8.93 7.87 10.64
CA GLY A 101 -10.10 8.45 11.32
C GLY A 101 -10.79 9.53 10.49
N ALA A 102 -10.03 10.42 9.85
CA ALA A 102 -10.58 11.43 8.94
C ALA A 102 -11.30 10.77 7.76
N ALA A 103 -10.71 9.75 7.13
CA ALA A 103 -11.36 9.02 6.05
C ALA A 103 -12.64 8.31 6.50
N ALA A 104 -12.63 7.69 7.69
CA ALA A 104 -13.82 7.06 8.26
C ALA A 104 -14.93 8.10 8.55
N ALA A 105 -14.59 9.24 9.13
CA ALA A 105 -15.54 10.31 9.42
C ALA A 105 -16.16 10.89 8.13
N LEU A 106 -15.34 11.14 7.12
CA LEU A 106 -15.80 11.63 5.81
C LEU A 106 -16.71 10.61 5.10
N THR A 107 -16.44 9.32 5.28
CA THR A 107 -17.28 8.24 4.73
C THR A 107 -18.64 8.18 5.42
N VAL A 108 -18.67 8.22 6.77
CA VAL A 108 -19.92 8.13 7.55
C VAL A 108 -20.84 9.33 7.29
N THR A 109 -20.28 10.52 7.17
CA THR A 109 -21.04 11.76 6.99
C THR A 109 -21.64 11.95 5.59
N HIS A 110 -21.44 10.99 4.66
CA HIS A 110 -21.90 11.08 3.26
C HIS A 110 -21.53 12.43 2.63
N TRP A 111 -20.36 12.94 3.00
CA TRP A 111 -19.99 14.31 2.75
C TRP A 111 -19.79 14.51 1.25
N ARG A 112 -20.58 15.42 0.64
CA ARG A 112 -20.66 15.61 -0.82
C ARG A 112 -19.50 16.42 -1.42
N GLY A 113 -18.40 16.56 -0.70
CA GLY A 113 -17.19 17.22 -1.19
C GLY A 113 -17.02 18.68 -0.81
N PHE A 114 -15.84 19.21 -1.15
CA PHE A 114 -15.57 20.65 -1.06
C PHE A 114 -16.14 21.32 -2.30
N ARG A 115 -17.04 22.30 -2.13
CA ARG A 115 -17.38 23.26 -3.21
C ARG A 115 -16.27 24.31 -3.36
N SER A 116 -15.03 23.85 -3.54
CA SER A 116 -13.85 24.72 -3.65
C SER A 116 -13.25 24.62 -5.04
N PRO A 117 -12.86 25.74 -5.68
CA PRO A 117 -12.25 25.76 -7.01
C PRO A 117 -10.78 25.30 -7.02
N SER A 118 -10.20 24.87 -5.89
CA SER A 118 -8.79 24.48 -5.87
C SER A 118 -8.57 23.03 -6.33
N ALA A 119 -7.69 22.85 -7.31
CA ALA A 119 -7.29 21.54 -7.83
C ALA A 119 -6.67 20.64 -6.74
N ALA A 120 -6.03 21.23 -5.72
CA ALA A 120 -5.46 20.49 -4.60
C ALA A 120 -6.53 19.85 -3.69
N LEU A 121 -7.60 20.59 -3.35
CA LEU A 121 -8.71 20.03 -2.57
C LEU A 121 -9.52 19.02 -3.39
N GLY A 122 -9.69 19.25 -4.70
CA GLY A 122 -10.29 18.29 -5.62
C GLY A 122 -9.50 16.97 -5.71
N SER A 123 -8.16 17.05 -5.78
CA SER A 123 -7.27 15.88 -5.83
C SER A 123 -7.29 15.09 -4.51
N ALA A 124 -7.27 15.78 -3.37
CA ALA A 124 -7.39 15.15 -2.06
C ALA A 124 -8.73 14.42 -1.89
N GLN A 125 -9.81 14.99 -2.43
CA GLN A 125 -11.13 14.38 -2.44
C GLN A 125 -11.19 13.14 -3.32
N LEU A 126 -10.65 13.21 -4.55
CA LEU A 126 -10.54 12.06 -5.46
C LEU A 126 -9.80 10.88 -4.80
N LEU A 127 -8.70 11.14 -4.09
CA LEU A 127 -7.97 10.07 -3.40
C LEU A 127 -8.75 9.44 -2.22
N ILE A 128 -9.52 10.22 -1.47
CA ILE A 128 -10.29 9.70 -0.31
C ILE A 128 -11.48 8.86 -0.79
N PHE A 129 -12.22 9.34 -1.80
CA PHE A 129 -13.43 8.66 -2.28
C PHE A 129 -13.15 7.49 -3.23
N ASN A 130 -12.01 7.48 -3.92
CA ASN A 130 -11.59 6.37 -4.76
C ASN A 130 -11.02 5.19 -3.95
N GLY A 131 -11.20 5.08 -2.63
CA GLY A 131 -10.64 3.96 -1.88
C GLY A 131 -9.10 3.89 -1.88
N ALA A 132 -8.42 5.02 -2.14
CA ALA A 132 -6.95 5.16 -2.04
C ALA A 132 -6.47 5.50 -0.62
N THR A 133 -7.39 5.65 0.33
CA THR A 133 -7.11 5.81 1.77
C THR A 133 -5.99 4.91 2.30
N PRO A 134 -6.00 3.57 2.07
CA PRO A 134 -4.93 2.72 2.57
C PRO A 134 -3.56 3.00 1.94
N LEU A 135 -3.55 3.46 0.68
CA LEU A 135 -2.31 3.86 0.00
C LEU A 135 -1.75 5.14 0.62
N LEU A 136 -2.61 6.14 0.84
CA LEU A 136 -2.26 7.40 1.49
C LEU A 136 -1.75 7.20 2.92
N VAL A 137 -2.47 6.39 3.72
CA VAL A 137 -2.07 6.08 5.09
C VAL A 137 -0.70 5.38 5.09
N SER A 138 -0.49 4.40 4.21
CA SER A 138 0.79 3.70 4.11
C SER A 138 1.91 4.64 3.66
N ALA A 139 1.69 5.48 2.66
CA ALA A 139 2.68 6.43 2.16
C ALA A 139 3.09 7.44 3.24
N ALA A 140 2.13 8.10 3.88
CA ALA A 140 2.38 9.08 4.93
C ALA A 140 3.09 8.44 6.14
N ALA A 141 2.66 7.24 6.55
CA ALA A 141 3.31 6.49 7.62
C ALA A 141 4.77 6.17 7.28
N LEU A 142 5.05 5.74 6.04
CA LEU A 142 6.42 5.43 5.59
C LEU A 142 7.32 6.67 5.52
N VAL A 143 6.81 7.81 5.03
CA VAL A 143 7.57 9.08 4.99
C VAL A 143 7.93 9.53 6.40
N LEU A 144 6.96 9.55 7.33
CA LEU A 144 7.22 9.95 8.71
C LEU A 144 8.15 8.98 9.42
N LEU A 145 8.03 7.68 9.15
CA LEU A 145 8.93 6.68 9.70
C LEU A 145 10.36 6.84 9.15
N ALA A 146 10.50 7.14 7.86
CA ALA A 146 11.78 7.40 7.21
C ALA A 146 12.48 8.63 7.80
N ALA A 147 11.72 9.71 8.01
CA ALA A 147 12.20 10.91 8.67
C ALA A 147 12.63 10.62 10.12
N ALA A 148 11.79 9.92 10.89
CA ALA A 148 12.07 9.60 12.29
C ALA A 148 13.27 8.64 12.48
N GLU A 149 13.49 7.72 11.54
CA GLU A 149 14.66 6.83 11.53
C GLU A 149 15.87 7.42 10.79
N ARG A 150 15.75 8.64 10.23
CA ARG A 150 16.79 9.35 9.45
C ARG A 150 17.38 8.49 8.33
N SER A 151 16.53 7.77 7.59
CA SER A 151 16.96 6.87 6.52
C SER A 151 16.64 7.44 5.15
N SER A 152 17.65 7.98 4.45
CA SER A 152 17.49 8.55 3.11
C SER A 152 16.97 7.53 2.09
N TRP A 153 17.41 6.27 2.20
CA TRP A 153 16.90 5.17 1.35
C TRP A 153 15.42 4.89 1.56
N LEU A 154 14.96 4.82 2.82
CA LEU A 154 13.54 4.63 3.10
C LEU A 154 12.72 5.86 2.69
N LEU A 155 13.30 7.05 2.80
CA LEU A 155 12.64 8.30 2.40
C LEU A 155 12.45 8.35 0.88
N LEU A 156 13.51 8.05 0.11
CA LEU A 156 13.45 7.94 -1.35
C LEU A 156 12.40 6.91 -1.78
N PHE A 157 12.41 5.73 -1.14
CA PHE A 157 11.40 4.70 -1.39
C PHE A 157 9.99 5.17 -1.05
N ALA A 158 9.79 5.84 0.09
CA ALA A 158 8.48 6.32 0.52
C ALA A 158 7.93 7.39 -0.43
N PHE A 159 8.78 8.30 -0.92
CA PHE A 159 8.39 9.27 -1.95
C PHE A 159 8.06 8.60 -3.29
N GLY A 160 8.88 7.65 -3.75
CA GLY A 160 8.60 6.89 -4.96
C GLY A 160 7.30 6.09 -4.86
N TYR A 161 7.06 5.45 -3.71
CA TYR A 161 5.81 4.77 -3.39
C TYR A 161 4.62 5.73 -3.36
N ALA A 162 4.76 6.92 -2.76
CA ALA A 162 3.70 7.93 -2.71
C ALA A 162 3.35 8.45 -4.10
N ALA A 163 4.36 8.73 -4.94
CA ALA A 163 4.17 9.16 -6.32
C ALA A 163 3.47 8.08 -7.15
N LEU A 164 3.89 6.82 -7.01
CA LEU A 164 3.25 5.68 -7.67
C LEU A 164 1.81 5.48 -7.20
N ALA A 165 1.57 5.51 -5.89
CA ALA A 165 0.23 5.41 -5.31
C ALA A 165 -0.68 6.54 -5.78
N TYR A 166 -0.16 7.78 -5.85
CA TYR A 166 -0.88 8.93 -6.38
C TYR A 166 -1.22 8.74 -7.86
N ALA A 167 -0.24 8.33 -8.68
CA ALA A 167 -0.45 8.06 -10.10
C ALA A 167 -1.52 6.97 -10.29
N LEU A 168 -1.43 5.84 -9.59
CA LEU A 168 -2.43 4.76 -9.69
C LEU A 168 -3.81 5.16 -9.13
N ALA A 169 -3.87 6.10 -8.19
CA ALA A 169 -5.14 6.60 -7.66
C ALA A 169 -5.82 7.66 -8.55
N THR A 170 -5.03 8.38 -9.37
CA THR A 170 -5.51 9.51 -10.17
C THR A 170 -5.59 9.21 -11.66
N TYR A 171 -4.66 8.45 -12.21
CA TYR A 171 -4.67 8.03 -13.61
C TYR A 171 -5.55 6.82 -13.83
N ASP A 172 -6.26 6.82 -14.95
CA ASP A 172 -6.97 5.65 -15.42
C ASP A 172 -5.97 4.54 -15.75
N ALA A 173 -6.14 3.37 -15.11
CA ALA A 173 -5.33 2.19 -15.35
C ALA A 173 -5.36 1.78 -16.85
N SER A 174 -6.42 2.14 -17.59
CA SER A 174 -6.50 1.98 -19.06
C SER A 174 -5.28 2.58 -19.77
N HIS A 175 -4.95 3.83 -19.43
CA HIS A 175 -3.93 4.58 -20.14
C HIS A 175 -2.54 4.04 -19.84
N LEU A 176 -2.32 3.55 -18.61
CA LEU A 176 -1.09 2.86 -18.23
C LEU A 176 -0.91 1.52 -18.96
N LEU A 177 -1.99 0.74 -19.11
CA LEU A 177 -1.96 -0.55 -19.82
C LEU A 177 -1.75 -0.37 -21.32
N GLU A 178 -2.36 0.67 -21.89
CA GLU A 178 -2.18 1.07 -23.29
C GLU A 178 -0.72 1.51 -23.56
N LEU A 179 -0.10 2.24 -22.63
CA LEU A 179 1.31 2.64 -22.72
C LEU A 179 2.26 1.42 -22.79
N VAL A 180 1.89 0.33 -22.12
CA VAL A 180 2.67 -0.94 -22.08
C VAL A 180 2.25 -1.88 -23.22
N ARG A 181 1.40 -1.43 -24.16
CA ARG A 181 0.88 -2.21 -25.29
C ARG A 181 0.23 -3.54 -24.86
N LEU A 182 -0.37 -3.57 -23.68
CA LEU A 182 -1.20 -4.69 -23.24
C LEU A 182 -2.64 -4.42 -23.71
N PRO A 183 -3.15 -5.12 -24.74
CA PRO A 183 -4.51 -4.92 -25.22
C PRO A 183 -5.48 -5.44 -24.15
N VAL A 184 -5.98 -4.53 -23.33
CA VAL A 184 -7.09 -4.83 -22.41
C VAL A 184 -8.34 -4.23 -23.03
N ASP A 185 -9.10 -5.08 -23.73
CA ASP A 185 -10.36 -4.71 -24.37
C ASP A 185 -11.22 -3.90 -23.38
N GLY A 186 -11.37 -2.60 -23.64
CA GLY A 186 -12.07 -1.66 -22.77
C GLY A 186 -13.55 -2.02 -22.56
N PHE A 187 -14.09 -2.90 -23.41
CA PHE A 187 -15.45 -3.43 -23.32
C PHE A 187 -15.60 -4.68 -22.45
N ALA A 188 -14.51 -5.31 -22.00
CA ALA A 188 -14.58 -6.61 -21.34
C ALA A 188 -13.50 -6.81 -20.26
N ASP A 189 -13.52 -5.99 -19.19
CA ASP A 189 -12.82 -6.35 -17.95
C ASP A 189 -13.59 -7.46 -17.21
N ARG A 190 -13.63 -8.67 -17.79
CA ARG A 190 -14.39 -9.83 -17.29
C ARG A 190 -14.02 -10.21 -15.85
N TRP A 191 -12.83 -9.83 -15.40
CA TRP A 191 -12.27 -10.25 -14.10
C TRP A 191 -12.04 -9.08 -13.12
N GLY A 192 -12.37 -7.84 -13.49
CA GLY A 192 -12.06 -6.66 -12.68
C GLY A 192 -10.56 -6.45 -12.46
N VAL A 193 -9.73 -6.88 -13.42
CA VAL A 193 -8.26 -6.84 -13.34
C VAL A 193 -7.80 -5.40 -13.15
N ARG A 194 -8.44 -4.45 -13.83
CA ARG A 194 -8.06 -3.02 -13.76
C ARG A 194 -8.16 -2.47 -12.35
N GLN A 195 -9.19 -2.87 -11.61
CA GLN A 195 -9.47 -2.37 -10.27
C GLN A 195 -8.64 -3.09 -9.20
N GLY A 196 -8.27 -4.34 -9.46
CA GLY A 196 -7.33 -5.08 -8.63
C GLY A 196 -5.88 -4.60 -8.78
N LEU A 197 -5.48 -4.10 -9.96
CA LEU A 197 -4.11 -3.65 -10.22
C LEU A 197 -3.70 -2.44 -9.37
N ALA A 198 -4.61 -1.49 -9.17
CA ALA A 198 -4.30 -0.27 -8.42
C ALA A 198 -3.89 -0.51 -6.96
N PRO A 199 -4.52 -1.43 -6.19
CA PRO A 199 -3.99 -1.86 -4.89
C PRO A 199 -2.92 -2.98 -4.98
N ALA A 200 -2.94 -3.83 -6.02
CA ALA A 200 -1.99 -4.95 -6.13
C ALA A 200 -0.56 -4.50 -6.48
N ILE A 201 -0.39 -3.51 -7.35
CA ILE A 201 0.95 -3.00 -7.71
C ILE A 201 1.65 -2.39 -6.48
N PRO A 202 1.04 -1.47 -5.71
CA PRO A 202 1.62 -0.97 -4.47
C PRO A 202 1.86 -2.07 -3.43
N ALA A 203 0.96 -3.05 -3.32
CA ALA A 203 1.14 -4.19 -2.43
C ALA A 203 2.41 -4.98 -2.81
N GLY A 204 2.55 -5.32 -4.09
CA GLY A 204 3.71 -6.04 -4.63
C GLY A 204 5.01 -5.26 -4.38
N LEU A 205 5.01 -3.95 -4.64
CA LEU A 205 6.18 -3.09 -4.41
C LEU A 205 6.60 -3.11 -2.92
N LEU A 206 5.65 -3.00 -1.99
CA LEU A 206 5.92 -3.06 -0.55
C LEU A 206 6.45 -4.44 -0.11
N LEU A 207 5.88 -5.52 -0.64
CA LEU A 207 6.31 -6.89 -0.33
C LEU A 207 7.71 -7.16 -0.85
N VAL A 208 8.02 -6.79 -2.09
CA VAL A 208 9.36 -6.93 -2.68
C VAL A 208 10.37 -6.10 -1.91
N ALA A 209 10.08 -4.83 -1.62
CA ALA A 209 10.96 -3.97 -0.82
C ALA A 209 11.17 -4.53 0.59
N GLY A 210 10.12 -5.06 1.21
CA GLY A 210 10.18 -5.75 2.50
C GLY A 210 11.07 -7.00 2.46
N ALA A 211 10.93 -7.83 1.43
CA ALA A 211 11.75 -9.03 1.24
C ALA A 211 13.24 -8.67 1.02
N VAL A 212 13.52 -7.70 0.15
CA VAL A 212 14.89 -7.19 -0.08
C VAL A 212 15.49 -6.63 1.20
N ALA A 213 14.73 -5.84 1.97
CA ALA A 213 15.19 -5.29 3.25
C ALA A 213 15.45 -6.39 4.30
N ALA A 214 14.65 -7.45 4.32
CA ALA A 214 14.84 -8.60 5.19
C ALA A 214 16.10 -9.40 4.81
N LEU A 215 16.33 -9.64 3.52
CA LEU A 215 17.51 -10.35 3.00
C LEU A 215 18.80 -9.55 3.22
N ALA A 216 18.81 -8.24 2.90
CA ALA A 216 19.94 -7.36 3.16
C ALA A 216 20.28 -7.24 4.66
N GLY A 217 19.29 -7.50 5.53
CA GLY A 217 19.48 -7.56 6.98
C GLY A 217 20.09 -8.88 7.51
N ARG A 218 20.30 -9.89 6.66
CA ARG A 218 20.84 -11.23 7.03
C ARG A 218 22.34 -11.39 6.75
N SER A 219 23.08 -10.35 6.37
CA SER A 219 24.50 -10.47 6.00
C SER A 219 25.32 -11.32 6.99
N PRO A 220 26.10 -12.29 6.48
CA PRO A 220 26.68 -13.36 7.27
C PRO A 220 27.89 -12.85 8.04
N ARG A 221 27.68 -12.47 9.29
CA ARG A 221 28.76 -12.11 10.23
C ARG A 221 29.38 -13.32 10.94
N THR A 222 28.97 -14.54 10.58
CA THR A 222 29.32 -15.78 11.28
C THR A 222 30.42 -16.62 10.60
N ALA A 223 30.84 -16.31 9.37
CA ALA A 223 31.86 -17.10 8.67
C ALA A 223 33.32 -16.74 9.02
N GLY A 224 33.57 -15.60 9.69
CA GLY A 224 34.93 -15.10 9.94
C GLY A 224 35.55 -15.47 11.29
N ARG A 225 34.82 -16.13 12.22
CA ARG A 225 35.32 -16.41 13.59
C ARG A 225 35.89 -17.81 13.78
N HIS A 226 35.72 -18.72 12.82
CA HIS A 226 36.33 -20.05 12.86
C HIS A 226 37.71 -20.14 12.18
N ALA A 227 38.16 -19.10 11.47
CA ALA A 227 39.47 -19.10 10.80
C ALA A 227 40.65 -18.57 11.66
N ARG A 228 40.42 -18.18 12.93
CA ARG A 228 41.49 -17.71 13.86
C ARG A 228 41.78 -18.67 15.01
N GLY A 229 41.42 -19.94 14.86
CA GLY A 229 41.57 -20.97 15.90
C GLY A 229 42.72 -21.96 15.70
N ALA A 230 43.62 -21.74 14.73
CA ALA A 230 44.77 -22.62 14.48
C ALA A 230 46.07 -21.82 14.57
N VAL A 231 46.45 -21.41 15.78
CA VAL A 231 47.85 -21.15 16.11
C VAL A 231 48.37 -22.40 16.81
N PRO A 232 49.12 -23.29 16.15
CA PRO A 232 49.78 -24.37 16.85
C PRO A 232 50.81 -23.78 17.81
N ALA A 233 50.70 -24.18 19.07
CA ALA A 233 51.63 -23.84 20.12
C ALA A 233 53.05 -24.25 19.72
N ARG A 234 53.96 -23.29 19.86
CA ARG A 234 55.41 -23.43 19.74
C ARG A 234 55.89 -24.47 20.75
N ALA A 235 56.25 -25.67 20.30
CA ALA A 235 56.97 -26.64 21.12
C ALA A 235 58.44 -26.23 21.16
N GLY A 236 58.91 -25.85 22.35
CA GLY A 236 60.33 -25.69 22.63
C GLY A 236 60.94 -27.04 22.99
N ARG A 237 62.08 -27.36 22.39
CA ARG A 237 63.31 -27.85 23.00
C ARG A 237 64.40 -27.94 21.94
#